data_AF-A0A3A6RHQ7-F1
#
_entry.id   AF-A0A3A6RHQ7-F1
#
_cell.length_a   1.000
_cell.length_b   1.000
_cell.length_c   1.000
_cell.angle_alpha   90.00
_cell.angle_beta   90.00
_cell.angle_gamma   90.00
#
_symmetry.space_group_name_H-M   'P 1'
#
loop_
_entity.id
_entity.type
_entity.pdbx_description
1 polymer ?
#
loop_
_entity_poly.entity_id
_entity_poly.type
_entity_poly.pdbx_seq_one_letter_code
_entity_poly.pdbx_strand_id
1 'polypeptide(L)'
;MKAFGSQVEAVKLRLSQLDISGAALTSSTNILNAAISFIGKVVGEGNFTIAEYTTFCDSIGPDILVNQTAAAVEQVAAMQAWRSSVGQATWDKMYVVLQCIWTVSQESAHEQIIKSQMKPEFHETHRIVSEAAPTLEDARLLLARILADRVLSAAVFRTHTGEDYKRRQPARAVLAEASVRCGAALLRIESG
;
A
#
# COMPACT_ATOMS: atom_id res chain seq x y z
N MET A 1 5.38 28.43 -5.34
CA MET A 1 4.59 27.93 -6.50
C MET A 1 5.40 27.81 -7.79
N LYS A 2 6.27 28.76 -8.18
CA LYS A 2 7.07 28.65 -9.43
C LYS A 2 7.87 27.35 -9.55
N ALA A 3 8.63 26.98 -8.53
CA ALA A 3 9.39 25.72 -8.51
C ALA A 3 8.50 24.47 -8.65
N PHE A 4 7.33 24.48 -8.01
CA PHE A 4 6.34 23.40 -8.14
C PHE A 4 5.75 23.35 -9.56
N GLY A 5 5.45 24.49 -10.17
CA GLY A 5 5.02 24.57 -11.57
C GLY A 5 6.01 23.91 -12.53
N SER A 6 7.31 24.19 -12.38
CA SER A 6 8.37 23.55 -13.18
C SER A 6 8.43 22.03 -12.99
N GLN A 7 8.12 21.51 -11.80
CA GLN A 7 8.03 20.07 -11.57
C GLN A 7 6.84 19.46 -12.31
N VAL A 8 5.67 20.09 -12.27
CA VAL A 8 4.47 19.63 -12.98
C VAL A 8 4.70 19.62 -14.50
N GLU A 9 5.33 20.66 -15.04
CA GLU A 9 5.73 20.71 -16.46
C GLU A 9 6.71 19.60 -16.84
N ALA A 10 7.71 19.34 -16.00
CA ALA A 10 8.67 18.26 -16.22
C ALA A 10 7.98 16.88 -16.26
N VAL A 11 6.98 16.64 -15.41
CA VAL A 11 6.16 15.42 -15.45
C VAL A 11 5.38 15.34 -16.75
N LYS A 12 4.71 16.42 -17.17
CA LYS A 12 3.95 16.46 -18.42
C LYS A 12 4.82 16.11 -19.65
N LEU A 13 6.04 16.62 -19.70
CA LEU A 13 6.98 16.33 -20.80
C LEU A 13 7.40 14.86 -20.88
N ARG A 14 7.33 14.14 -19.76
CA ARG A 14 7.72 12.73 -19.65
C ARG A 14 6.53 11.79 -19.52
N LEU A 15 5.31 12.30 -19.64
CA LEU A 15 4.10 11.51 -19.41
C LEU A 15 4.02 10.31 -20.37
N SER A 16 4.48 10.48 -21.61
CA SER A 16 4.55 9.41 -22.61
C SER A 16 5.61 8.35 -22.34
N GLN A 17 6.53 8.58 -21.39
CA GLN A 17 7.52 7.60 -20.95
C GLN A 17 6.96 6.69 -19.85
N LEU A 18 5.80 7.04 -19.30
CA LEU A 18 5.10 6.18 -18.36
C LEU A 18 4.32 5.13 -19.14
N ASP A 19 4.26 3.92 -18.60
CA ASP A 19 3.44 2.83 -19.14
C ASP A 19 1.96 3.04 -18.79
N ILE A 20 1.41 4.17 -19.22
CA ILE A 20 0.01 4.55 -19.06
C ILE A 20 -0.60 4.81 -20.44
N SER A 21 -1.83 4.34 -20.64
CA SER A 21 -2.50 4.45 -21.95
C SER A 21 -3.99 4.72 -21.79
N GLY A 22 -4.65 4.99 -22.93
CA GLY A 22 -6.10 5.16 -22.99
C GLY A 22 -6.63 6.30 -22.11
N ALA A 23 -7.72 6.03 -21.39
CA ALA A 23 -8.39 7.02 -20.55
C ALA A 23 -7.50 7.57 -19.43
N ALA A 24 -6.63 6.74 -18.84
CA ALA A 24 -5.73 7.17 -17.77
C ALA A 24 -4.66 8.17 -18.27
N LEU A 25 -4.15 7.99 -19.48
CA LEU A 25 -3.22 8.95 -20.09
C LEU A 25 -3.91 10.28 -20.38
N THR A 26 -5.12 10.24 -20.93
CA THR A 26 -5.94 11.44 -21.21
C THR A 26 -6.25 12.20 -19.92
N SER A 27 -6.75 11.52 -18.89
CA SER A 27 -7.08 12.12 -17.60
C SER A 27 -5.84 12.67 -16.89
N SER A 28 -4.71 11.96 -16.91
CA SER A 28 -3.44 12.47 -16.39
C SER A 28 -3.00 13.75 -17.12
N THR A 29 -3.16 13.80 -18.44
CA THR A 29 -2.84 14.98 -19.25
C THR A 29 -3.72 16.17 -18.87
N ASN A 30 -5.03 15.94 -18.70
CA ASN A 30 -5.99 16.96 -18.30
C ASN A 30 -5.66 17.54 -16.92
N ILE A 31 -5.37 16.69 -15.93
CA ILE A 31 -4.98 17.09 -14.57
C ILE A 31 -3.73 17.98 -14.63
N LEU A 32 -2.69 17.56 -15.36
CA LEU A 32 -1.45 18.33 -15.46
C LEU A 32 -1.67 19.67 -16.17
N ASN A 33 -2.50 19.70 -17.22
CA ASN A 33 -2.87 20.95 -17.91
C ASN A 33 -3.61 21.92 -17.00
N ALA A 34 -4.62 21.43 -16.27
CA ALA A 34 -5.39 22.24 -15.33
C ALA A 34 -4.49 22.77 -14.20
N ALA A 35 -3.60 21.93 -13.67
CA ALA A 35 -2.65 22.31 -12.62
C ALA A 35 -1.67 23.40 -13.11
N ILE A 36 -1.08 23.25 -14.29
CA ILE A 36 -0.19 24.26 -14.89
C ILE A 36 -0.94 25.58 -15.09
N SER A 37 -2.17 25.53 -15.60
CA SER A 37 -3.02 26.72 -15.79
C SER A 37 -3.31 27.44 -14.47
N PHE A 38 -3.75 26.68 -13.45
CA PHE A 38 -4.03 27.24 -12.12
C PHE A 38 -2.77 27.84 -11.49
N ILE A 39 -1.63 27.12 -11.51
CA ILE A 39 -0.35 27.64 -11.00
C ILE A 39 0.06 28.91 -11.73
N GLY A 40 -0.10 28.97 -13.06
CA GLY A 40 0.19 30.15 -13.87
C GLY A 40 -0.65 31.35 -13.43
N LYS A 41 -1.96 31.15 -13.22
CA LYS A 41 -2.86 32.18 -12.69
C LYS A 41 -2.40 32.69 -11.32
N VAL A 42 -2.18 31.79 -10.36
CA VAL A 42 -1.80 32.19 -8.99
C VAL A 42 -0.44 32.89 -8.97
N VAL A 43 0.51 32.45 -9.79
CA VAL A 43 1.82 33.12 -9.90
C VAL A 43 1.70 34.51 -10.53
N GLY A 44 0.80 34.70 -11.49
CA GLY A 44 0.54 35.99 -12.13
C GLY A 44 -0.16 36.99 -11.22
N GLU A 45 -1.17 36.55 -10.47
CA GLU A 45 -1.99 37.40 -9.58
C GLU A 45 -1.36 37.56 -8.19
N GLY A 46 -0.45 36.66 -7.80
CA GLY A 46 0.22 36.65 -6.49
C GLY A 46 -0.69 36.21 -5.33
N ASN A 47 -1.94 35.83 -5.60
CA ASN A 47 -2.92 35.38 -4.63
C ASN A 47 -3.94 34.42 -5.27
N PHE A 48 -4.73 33.76 -4.44
CA PHE A 48 -5.91 33.01 -4.83
C PHE A 48 -6.84 32.89 -3.61
N THR A 49 -8.11 32.61 -3.87
CA THR A 49 -9.14 32.39 -2.86
C THR A 49 -9.44 30.91 -2.69
N ILE A 50 -10.02 30.54 -1.55
CA ILE A 50 -10.50 29.15 -1.32
C ILE A 50 -11.51 28.74 -2.38
N ALA A 51 -12.40 29.62 -2.81
CA ALA A 51 -13.41 29.32 -3.83
C ALA A 51 -12.79 28.99 -5.21
N GLU A 52 -11.71 29.68 -5.58
CA GLU A 52 -10.97 29.38 -6.80
C GLU A 52 -10.23 28.06 -6.71
N TYR A 53 -9.66 27.76 -5.54
CA TYR A 53 -9.04 26.47 -5.28
C TYR A 53 -10.05 25.32 -5.33
N THR A 54 -11.23 25.49 -4.72
CA THR A 54 -12.32 24.50 -4.79
C THR A 54 -12.75 24.27 -6.24
N THR A 55 -12.97 25.34 -7.01
CA THR A 55 -13.31 25.23 -8.43
C THR A 55 -12.25 24.45 -9.22
N PHE A 56 -10.97 24.71 -8.94
CA PHE A 56 -9.87 23.95 -9.53
C PHE A 56 -9.94 22.46 -9.14
N CYS A 57 -10.10 22.13 -7.87
CA CYS A 57 -10.22 20.76 -7.39
C CYS A 57 -11.41 20.02 -8.04
N ASP A 58 -12.57 20.67 -8.10
CA ASP A 58 -13.78 20.11 -8.70
C ASP A 58 -13.58 19.84 -10.20
N SER A 59 -12.86 20.72 -10.90
CA SER A 59 -12.59 20.57 -12.33
C SER A 59 -11.75 19.34 -12.67
N ILE A 60 -10.85 18.92 -11.78
CA ILE A 60 -9.97 17.76 -11.99
C ILE A 60 -10.49 16.48 -11.33
N GLY A 61 -11.51 16.58 -10.47
CA GLY A 61 -12.07 15.45 -9.71
C GLY A 61 -12.45 14.24 -10.58
N PRO A 62 -13.21 14.41 -11.68
CA PRO A 62 -13.56 13.29 -12.56
C PRO A 62 -12.34 12.58 -13.16
N ASP A 63 -11.31 13.32 -13.57
CA ASP A 63 -10.08 12.75 -14.11
C ASP A 63 -9.27 12.00 -13.04
N ILE A 64 -9.27 12.49 -11.80
CA ILE A 64 -8.65 11.78 -10.66
C ILE A 64 -9.34 10.43 -10.46
N LEU A 65 -10.68 10.37 -10.53
CA LEU A 65 -11.43 9.13 -10.37
C LEU A 65 -11.11 8.11 -11.48
N VAL A 66 -10.95 8.55 -12.73
CA VAL A 66 -10.51 7.69 -13.84
C VAL A 66 -9.15 7.09 -13.54
N ASN A 67 -8.18 7.90 -13.14
CA ASN A 67 -6.84 7.45 -12.82
C ASN A 67 -6.82 6.49 -11.61
N GLN A 68 -7.57 6.81 -10.55
CA GLN A 68 -7.71 5.94 -9.38
C GLN A 68 -8.32 4.58 -9.74
N THR A 69 -9.34 4.57 -10.61
CA THR A 69 -9.98 3.34 -11.08
C THR A 69 -9.00 2.49 -11.89
N ALA A 70 -8.28 3.08 -12.84
CA ALA A 70 -7.26 2.38 -13.61
C ALA A 70 -6.15 1.81 -12.72
N ALA A 71 -5.65 2.60 -11.77
CA ALA A 71 -4.64 2.15 -10.82
C ALA A 71 -5.14 0.98 -9.95
N ALA A 72 -6.40 1.03 -9.48
CA ALA A 72 -6.98 -0.04 -8.67
C ALA A 72 -7.07 -1.37 -9.45
N VAL A 73 -7.43 -1.32 -10.75
CA VAL A 73 -7.47 -2.52 -11.61
C VAL A 73 -6.09 -3.16 -11.72
N GLU A 74 -5.06 -2.37 -12.02
CA GLU A 74 -3.68 -2.85 -12.12
C GLU A 74 -3.15 -3.40 -10.79
N GLN A 75 -3.46 -2.74 -9.67
CA GLN A 75 -3.07 -3.19 -8.34
C GLN A 75 -3.73 -4.53 -7.96
N VAL A 76 -5.00 -4.72 -8.29
CA VAL A 76 -5.69 -6.00 -8.08
C VAL A 76 -5.05 -7.09 -8.94
N ALA A 77 -4.78 -6.82 -10.21
CA ALA A 77 -4.13 -7.78 -11.12
C ALA A 77 -2.74 -8.18 -10.62
N ALA A 78 -1.91 -7.22 -10.22
CA ALA A 78 -0.59 -7.46 -9.65
C ALA A 78 -0.66 -8.32 -8.37
N MET A 79 -1.63 -8.03 -7.49
CA MET A 79 -1.84 -8.80 -6.26
C MET A 79 -2.25 -10.25 -6.56
N GLN A 80 -3.12 -10.47 -7.54
CA GLN A 80 -3.53 -11.82 -7.98
C GLN A 80 -2.36 -12.60 -8.61
N ALA A 81 -1.56 -11.94 -9.44
CA ALA A 81 -0.37 -12.54 -10.03
C ALA A 81 0.64 -12.95 -8.96
N TRP A 82 0.87 -12.10 -7.96
CA TRP A 82 1.76 -12.41 -6.84
C TRP A 82 1.23 -13.55 -5.97
N ARG A 83 -0.06 -13.52 -5.61
CA ARG A 83 -0.71 -14.63 -4.89
C ARG A 83 -0.57 -15.96 -5.63
N SER A 84 -0.71 -15.93 -6.95
CA SER A 84 -0.55 -17.11 -7.80
C SER A 84 0.89 -17.63 -7.80
N SER A 85 1.88 -16.74 -7.81
CA SER A 85 3.30 -17.13 -7.85
C SER A 85 3.80 -17.74 -6.53
N VAL A 86 3.30 -17.27 -5.38
CA VAL A 86 3.68 -17.83 -4.06
C VAL A 86 2.87 -19.08 -3.68
N GLY A 87 1.70 -19.25 -4.29
CA GLY A 87 0.76 -20.34 -4.04
C GLY A 87 -0.08 -20.16 -2.77
N GLN A 88 -1.30 -20.71 -2.79
CA GLN A 88 -2.30 -20.48 -1.74
C GLN A 88 -1.82 -20.86 -0.32
N ALA A 89 -1.13 -21.99 -0.19
CA ALA A 89 -0.66 -22.46 1.12
C ALA A 89 0.38 -21.54 1.76
N THR A 90 1.20 -20.87 0.94
CA THR A 90 2.13 -19.85 1.40
C THR A 90 1.39 -18.56 1.69
N TRP A 91 0.53 -18.12 0.76
CA TRP A 91 -0.29 -16.91 0.88
C TRP A 91 -1.07 -16.85 2.19
N ASP A 92 -1.72 -17.95 2.58
CA ASP A 92 -2.51 -18.06 3.81
C ASP A 92 -1.70 -17.89 5.11
N LYS A 93 -0.36 -17.88 5.02
CA LYS A 93 0.55 -17.69 6.15
C LYS A 93 1.26 -16.34 6.10
N MET A 94 1.08 -15.55 5.05
CA MET A 94 1.81 -14.30 4.87
C MET A 94 1.23 -13.19 5.75
N TYR A 95 2.15 -12.40 6.31
CA TYR A 95 1.82 -11.12 6.91
C TYR A 95 2.06 -10.03 5.87
N VAL A 96 1.17 -9.05 5.82
CA VAL A 96 1.29 -7.89 4.94
C VAL A 96 1.44 -6.65 5.80
N VAL A 97 2.54 -5.93 5.61
CA VAL A 97 2.77 -4.62 6.21
C VAL A 97 2.39 -3.56 5.19
N LEU A 98 1.38 -2.77 5.53
CA LEU A 98 0.87 -1.68 4.72
C LEU A 98 1.45 -0.36 5.20
N GLN A 99 2.20 0.29 4.33
CA GLN A 99 2.60 1.67 4.55
C GLN A 99 1.45 2.60 4.17
N CYS A 100 0.86 3.27 5.16
CA CYS A 100 -0.27 4.17 4.95
C CYS A 100 -0.25 5.27 6.00
N ILE A 101 -0.59 6.51 5.61
CA ILE A 101 -0.70 7.65 6.51
C ILE A 101 -1.94 7.47 7.41
N TRP A 102 -1.85 7.74 8.72
CA TRP A 102 -2.88 7.43 9.72
C TRP A 102 -4.24 8.02 9.37
N THR A 103 -4.26 9.22 8.79
CA THR A 103 -5.49 9.92 8.41
C THR A 103 -6.30 9.18 7.34
N VAL A 104 -5.67 8.28 6.60
CA VAL A 104 -6.30 7.43 5.58
C VAL A 104 -6.03 5.95 5.83
N SER A 105 -5.58 5.59 7.04
CA SER A 105 -5.14 4.22 7.36
C SER A 105 -6.28 3.21 7.43
N GLN A 106 -7.49 3.68 7.74
CA GLN A 106 -8.72 2.89 7.68
C GLN A 106 -9.42 3.12 6.34
N GLU A 107 -9.88 2.03 5.74
CA GLU A 107 -10.61 2.00 4.47
C GLU A 107 -9.79 2.51 3.27
N SER A 108 -8.46 2.51 3.37
CA SER A 108 -7.60 2.80 2.22
C SER A 108 -7.83 1.80 1.09
N ALA A 109 -7.68 2.23 -0.16
CA ALA A 109 -7.77 1.34 -1.31
C ALA A 109 -6.79 0.15 -1.17
N HIS A 110 -5.58 0.38 -0.66
CA HIS A 110 -4.60 -0.68 -0.41
C HIS A 110 -5.10 -1.70 0.64
N GLU A 111 -5.70 -1.24 1.74
CA GLU A 111 -6.29 -2.11 2.75
C GLU A 111 -7.41 -2.96 2.14
N GLN A 112 -8.32 -2.34 1.39
CA GLN A 112 -9.47 -3.01 0.78
C GLN A 112 -9.03 -4.05 -0.26
N ILE A 113 -8.06 -3.72 -1.11
CA ILE A 113 -7.50 -4.64 -2.11
C ILE A 113 -6.89 -5.86 -1.40
N ILE A 114 -6.05 -5.68 -0.38
CA ILE A 114 -5.46 -6.82 0.34
C ILE A 114 -6.51 -7.65 1.07
N LYS A 115 -7.48 -7.02 1.74
CA LYS A 115 -8.60 -7.72 2.38
C LYS A 115 -9.37 -8.58 1.39
N SER A 116 -9.61 -8.07 0.17
CA SER A 116 -10.31 -8.83 -0.88
C SER A 116 -9.57 -10.11 -1.32
N GLN A 117 -8.25 -10.16 -1.10
CA GLN A 117 -7.40 -11.29 -1.48
C GLN A 117 -7.05 -12.21 -0.31
N MET A 118 -7.44 -11.85 0.92
CA MET A 118 -7.19 -12.62 2.15
C MET A 118 -8.48 -13.27 2.65
N LYS A 119 -8.33 -14.40 3.36
CA LYS A 119 -9.48 -14.99 4.07
C LYS A 119 -9.94 -14.06 5.20
N PRO A 120 -11.26 -13.93 5.44
CA PRO A 120 -11.80 -13.02 6.45
C PRO A 120 -11.20 -13.19 7.84
N GLU A 121 -10.87 -14.43 8.27
CA GLU A 121 -10.26 -14.68 9.58
C GLU A 121 -8.86 -14.04 9.76
N PHE A 122 -8.21 -13.62 8.67
CA PHE A 122 -6.88 -13.03 8.69
C PHE A 122 -6.86 -11.51 8.58
N HIS A 123 -8.01 -10.88 8.34
CA HIS A 123 -8.12 -9.43 8.11
C HIS A 123 -7.55 -8.60 9.26
N GLU A 124 -7.74 -9.04 10.50
CA GLU A 124 -7.30 -8.32 11.70
C GLU A 124 -5.98 -8.83 12.30
N THR A 125 -5.48 -9.98 11.81
CA THR A 125 -4.31 -10.63 12.40
C THR A 125 -3.08 -10.56 11.51
N HIS A 126 -3.23 -10.74 10.20
CA HIS A 126 -2.11 -10.85 9.25
C HIS A 126 -1.85 -9.56 8.47
N ARG A 127 -2.70 -8.55 8.66
CA ARG A 127 -2.48 -7.20 8.14
C ARG A 127 -1.97 -6.30 9.26
N ILE A 128 -0.87 -5.61 8.99
CA ILE A 128 -0.27 -4.60 9.88
C ILE A 128 -0.23 -3.29 9.12
N VAL A 129 -0.85 -2.24 9.63
CA VAL A 129 -0.78 -0.89 9.03
C VAL A 129 0.19 -0.06 9.85
N SER A 130 1.12 0.63 9.19
CA SER A 130 2.14 1.44 9.85
C SER A 130 2.66 2.56 8.96
N GLU A 131 2.89 3.73 9.54
CA GLU A 131 3.65 4.81 8.89
C GLU A 131 5.16 4.68 9.06
N ALA A 132 5.58 3.92 10.07
CA ALA A 132 6.94 3.93 10.59
C ALA A 132 7.83 2.81 9.99
N ALA A 133 7.50 2.33 8.78
CA ALA A 133 8.26 1.30 8.09
C ALA A 133 8.62 1.74 6.65
N PRO A 134 9.50 2.75 6.49
CA PRO A 134 9.88 3.26 5.18
C PRO A 134 10.80 2.32 4.39
N THR A 135 11.47 1.38 5.06
CA THR A 135 12.34 0.39 4.43
C THR A 135 11.88 -1.05 4.70
N LEU A 136 12.38 -1.99 3.90
CA LEU A 136 12.12 -3.42 4.11
C LEU A 136 12.63 -3.90 5.47
N GLU A 137 13.78 -3.41 5.93
CA GLU A 137 14.35 -3.77 7.23
C GLU A 137 13.48 -3.23 8.38
N ASP A 138 12.98 -2.00 8.26
CA ASP A 138 12.06 -1.44 9.26
C ASP A 138 10.75 -2.25 9.32
N ALA A 139 10.22 -2.65 8.15
CA ALA A 139 9.03 -3.49 8.07
C ALA A 139 9.25 -4.87 8.70
N ARG A 140 10.42 -5.49 8.48
CA ARG A 140 10.82 -6.77 9.09
C ARG A 140 10.93 -6.66 10.60
N LEU A 141 11.61 -5.61 11.09
CA LEU A 141 11.78 -5.38 12.52
C LEU A 141 10.44 -5.12 13.22
N LEU A 142 9.58 -4.30 12.60
CA LEU A 142 8.23 -4.05 13.07
C LEU A 142 7.41 -5.35 13.17
N LEU A 143 7.45 -6.17 12.11
CA LEU A 143 6.76 -7.45 12.08
C LEU A 143 7.29 -8.38 13.20
N ALA A 144 8.60 -8.49 13.35
CA ALA A 144 9.23 -9.32 14.38
C ALA A 144 8.78 -8.89 15.78
N ARG A 145 8.74 -7.58 16.05
CA ARG A 145 8.28 -7.03 17.34
C ARG A 145 6.82 -7.35 17.62
N ILE A 146 5.93 -7.10 16.65
CA ILE A 146 4.50 -7.38 16.82
C ILE A 146 4.24 -8.88 17.07
N LEU A 147 4.92 -9.75 16.31
CA LEU A 147 4.77 -11.19 16.49
C LEU A 147 5.33 -11.67 17.85
N ALA A 148 6.49 -11.15 18.26
CA ALA A 148 7.05 -11.46 19.58
C ALA A 148 6.12 -11.00 20.71
N ASP A 149 5.60 -9.77 20.63
CA ASP A 149 4.68 -9.21 21.63
C ASP A 149 3.38 -10.03 21.71
N ARG A 150 2.85 -10.50 20.58
CA ARG A 150 1.66 -11.40 20.57
C ARG A 150 1.92 -12.72 21.29
N VAL A 151 3.08 -13.34 21.04
CA VAL A 151 3.47 -14.60 21.71
C VAL A 151 3.66 -14.38 23.21
N LEU A 152 4.36 -13.31 23.60
CA LEU A 152 4.60 -12.96 25.00
C LEU A 152 3.30 -12.64 25.73
N SER A 153 2.42 -11.84 25.12
CA SER A 153 1.10 -11.49 25.67
C SER A 153 0.24 -12.73 25.93
N ALA A 154 0.19 -13.66 24.98
CA ALA A 154 -0.53 -14.93 25.16
C ALA A 154 0.00 -15.76 26.34
N ALA A 155 1.32 -15.74 26.58
CA ALA A 155 1.94 -16.43 27.71
C ALA A 155 1.65 -15.74 29.07
N VAL A 156 1.74 -14.41 29.11
CA VAL A 156 1.58 -13.61 30.34
C VAL A 156 0.12 -13.58 30.79
N PHE A 157 -0.80 -13.22 29.89
CA PHE A 157 -2.19 -13.03 30.26
C PHE A 157 -2.98 -14.33 30.33
N ARG A 158 -2.34 -15.48 30.04
CA ARG A 158 -2.98 -16.80 29.94
C ARG A 158 -4.30 -16.72 29.17
N THR A 159 -4.35 -15.84 28.16
CA THR A 159 -5.53 -15.67 27.33
C THR A 159 -5.70 -16.99 26.62
N HIS A 160 -6.65 -17.78 27.12
CA HIS A 160 -7.21 -18.86 26.35
C HIS A 160 -7.97 -18.22 25.18
N THR A 161 -7.27 -17.88 24.11
CA THR A 161 -7.76 -18.15 22.75
C THR A 161 -7.62 -19.65 22.45
N GLY A 162 -7.62 -20.48 23.51
CA GLY A 162 -6.94 -21.76 23.62
C GLY A 162 -7.69 -22.95 23.08
N GLU A 163 -8.95 -22.79 22.64
CA GLU A 163 -9.66 -23.87 21.93
C GLU A 163 -9.59 -23.72 20.40
N ASP A 164 -9.51 -22.49 19.87
CA ASP A 164 -9.39 -22.28 18.42
C ASP A 164 -7.95 -22.28 17.92
N TYR A 165 -6.99 -21.75 18.68
CA TYR A 165 -5.59 -21.71 18.25
C TYR A 165 -4.94 -23.11 18.25
N LYS A 166 -5.33 -23.99 19.19
CA LYS A 166 -4.80 -25.37 19.25
C LYS A 166 -5.28 -26.26 18.10
N ARG A 167 -6.35 -25.89 17.37
CA ARG A 167 -6.79 -26.61 16.16
C ARG A 167 -6.02 -26.19 14.90
N ARG A 168 -5.26 -25.08 14.92
CA ARG A 168 -4.46 -24.61 13.78
C ARG A 168 -2.99 -24.36 14.20
N GLN A 169 -2.22 -25.45 14.17
CA GLN A 169 -0.76 -25.56 14.32
C GLN A 169 -0.15 -25.34 15.74
N PRO A 170 0.66 -26.29 16.24
CA PRO A 170 1.28 -26.16 17.55
C PRO A 170 2.40 -25.12 17.51
N ALA A 171 2.38 -24.18 18.46
CA ALA A 171 3.37 -23.10 18.62
C ALA A 171 4.85 -23.55 18.66
N ARG A 172 5.11 -24.83 18.98
CA ARG A 172 6.44 -25.45 18.88
C ARG A 172 6.95 -25.57 17.43
N ALA A 173 6.05 -25.74 16.46
CA ALA A 173 6.37 -25.79 15.04
C ALA A 173 6.66 -24.39 14.48
N VAL A 174 6.02 -23.33 15.00
CA VAL A 174 6.23 -21.94 14.53
C VAL A 174 7.59 -21.41 14.97
N LEU A 175 8.03 -21.69 16.20
CA LEU A 175 9.37 -21.31 16.66
C LEU A 175 10.48 -22.12 15.95
N ALA A 176 10.22 -23.38 15.61
CA ALA A 176 11.14 -24.19 14.81
C ALA A 176 11.15 -23.79 13.32
N GLU A 177 10.00 -23.48 12.71
CA GLU A 177 9.89 -23.00 11.33
C GLU A 177 10.45 -21.59 11.14
N ALA A 178 10.25 -20.67 12.09
CA ALA A 178 10.81 -19.32 12.01
C ALA A 178 12.35 -19.35 12.03
N SER A 179 12.94 -20.22 12.86
CA SER A 179 14.39 -20.39 12.93
C SER A 179 14.97 -21.07 11.68
N VAL A 180 14.26 -22.05 11.08
CA VAL A 180 14.72 -22.77 9.88
C VAL A 180 14.45 -22.00 8.57
N ARG A 181 13.34 -21.26 8.47
CA ARG A 181 12.93 -20.56 7.23
C ARG A 181 13.57 -19.17 7.08
N CYS A 182 13.90 -18.47 8.17
CA CYS A 182 14.74 -17.27 8.08
C CYS A 182 16.15 -17.60 7.57
N GLY A 183 16.67 -18.81 7.84
CA GLY A 183 17.92 -19.29 7.25
C GLY A 183 17.80 -19.73 5.78
N ALA A 184 16.71 -20.40 5.41
CA ALA A 184 16.54 -20.94 4.05
C ALA A 184 16.11 -19.89 2.99
N ALA A 185 15.39 -18.83 3.39
CA ALA A 185 15.06 -17.72 2.49
C ALA A 185 16.27 -16.82 2.16
N LEU A 186 17.32 -16.86 3.00
CA LEU A 186 18.56 -16.12 2.80
C LEU A 186 19.41 -16.68 1.64
N LEU A 187 19.43 -18.00 1.45
CA LEU A 187 20.28 -18.67 0.44
C LEU A 187 19.78 -18.53 -1.02
N ARG A 188 18.50 -18.18 -1.24
CA ARG A 188 17.91 -18.11 -2.60
C ARG A 188 17.83 -16.70 -3.19
N ILE A 189 18.13 -15.67 -2.40
CA ILE A 189 18.19 -14.27 -2.88
C ILE A 189 19.63 -13.88 -3.25
N GLU A 190 20.65 -14.57 -2.71
CA GLU A 190 22.06 -14.33 -3.07
C GLU A 190 22.56 -15.15 -4.27
N SER A 191 21.70 -15.95 -4.92
CA SER A 191 22.08 -16.83 -6.04
C SER A 191 21.18 -16.71 -7.28
N GLY A 192 20.50 -15.56 -7.44
CA GLY A 192 19.73 -15.20 -8.63
C GLY A 192 20.07 -13.80 -9.12
#